data_AF-A0A1A5P071-F1
#
_entry.id   AF-A0A1A5P071-F1
#
_cell.length_a   1.000
_cell.length_b   1.000
_cell.length_c   1.000
_cell.angle_alpha   90.00
_cell.angle_beta   90.00
_cell.angle_gamma   90.00
#
_symmetry.space_group_name_H-M   'P 1'
#
loop_
_entity.id
_entity.type
_entity.pdbx_description
1 polymer ?
#
loop_
_entity_poly.entity_id
_entity_poly.type
_entity_poly.pdbx_seq_one_letter_code
_entity_poly.pdbx_strand_id
1 'polypeptide(L)'
;MVTSEYEHRIAARFATFDQDGNGYIDREDFSGAAKALLAEFDTRARSDKGQALYGGAEAFWQGMAGIADRDGDQRITRGEFVNGAVKRLRDNPDRFAEIARPFLHAVLAVAGGDGDGDGAVGVEETVRVLRVLGVPEEQAGSAAAALDADGDGRIGEEEVVGAFARYFTVPE
;
A
#
# COMPACT_ATOMS: atom_id res chain seq x y z
N MET A 1 -3.63 0.66 28.87
CA MET A 1 -2.72 -0.19 28.07
C MET A 1 -3.31 -0.53 26.71
N VAL A 2 -4.60 -0.85 26.59
CA VAL A 2 -5.27 -1.06 25.29
C VAL A 2 -5.24 0.19 24.39
N THR A 3 -5.50 1.38 24.96
CA THR A 3 -5.50 2.65 24.22
C THR A 3 -4.15 2.99 23.57
N SER A 4 -3.02 2.70 24.25
CA SER A 4 -1.69 3.01 23.72
C SER A 4 -1.27 2.07 22.60
N GLU A 5 -1.69 0.81 22.65
CA GLU A 5 -1.38 -0.17 21.60
C GLU A 5 -2.22 0.09 20.33
N TYR A 6 -3.49 0.46 20.52
CA TYR A 6 -4.38 0.90 19.44
C TYR A 6 -3.87 2.17 18.74
N GLU A 7 -3.46 3.18 19.50
CA GLU A 7 -2.85 4.41 18.97
C GLU A 7 -1.55 4.13 18.21
N HIS A 8 -0.68 3.29 18.77
CA HIS A 8 0.56 2.89 18.10
C HIS A 8 0.28 2.15 16.79
N ARG A 9 -0.75 1.28 16.79
CA ARG A 9 -1.19 0.62 15.57
C ARG A 9 -1.62 1.64 14.52
N ILE A 10 -2.52 2.56 14.84
CA ILE A 10 -2.99 3.57 13.87
C ILE A 10 -1.82 4.42 13.35
N ALA A 11 -0.90 4.85 14.22
CA ALA A 11 0.28 5.61 13.82
C ALA A 11 1.13 4.84 12.79
N ALA A 12 1.28 3.52 12.94
CA ALA A 12 1.98 2.69 11.96
C ALA A 12 1.23 2.62 10.61
N ARG A 13 -0.11 2.60 10.60
CA ARG A 13 -0.90 2.58 9.35
C ARG A 13 -0.80 3.92 8.64
N PHE A 14 -0.84 5.01 9.41
CA PHE A 14 -0.62 6.36 8.88
C PHE A 14 0.77 6.50 8.25
N ALA A 15 1.82 6.03 8.94
CA ALA A 15 3.19 6.05 8.44
C ALA A 15 3.42 5.16 7.20
N THR A 16 2.50 4.23 6.90
CA THR A 16 2.55 3.47 5.65
C THR A 16 2.17 4.35 4.45
N PHE A 17 1.38 5.40 4.67
CA PHE A 17 0.92 6.31 3.62
C PHE A 17 1.73 7.61 3.57
N ASP A 18 2.15 8.15 4.71
CA ASP A 18 3.06 9.31 4.82
C ASP A 18 4.50 8.86 4.51
N GLN A 19 4.81 8.75 3.23
CA GLN A 19 6.06 8.16 2.71
C GLN A 19 7.24 9.10 2.83
N ASP A 20 7.02 10.41 2.78
CA ASP A 20 8.08 11.41 2.98
C ASP A 20 8.27 11.83 4.47
N GLY A 21 7.32 11.46 5.34
CA GLY A 21 7.38 11.71 6.78
C GLY A 21 7.08 13.16 7.17
N ASN A 22 6.40 13.93 6.30
CA ASN A 22 6.08 15.33 6.54
C ASN A 22 4.93 15.53 7.55
N GLY A 23 4.24 14.45 7.93
CA GLY A 23 3.20 14.44 8.97
C GLY A 23 1.77 14.55 8.47
N TYR A 24 1.55 14.58 7.15
CA TYR A 24 0.26 14.46 6.49
C TYR A 24 0.40 13.51 5.29
N ILE A 25 -0.71 12.93 4.84
CA ILE A 25 -0.71 12.11 3.62
C ILE A 25 -1.18 13.00 2.47
N ASP A 26 -0.42 13.09 1.39
CA ASP A 26 -0.79 13.83 0.19
C ASP A 26 -0.65 12.99 -1.09
N ARG A 27 -0.87 13.61 -2.25
CA ARG A 27 -0.74 12.97 -3.56
C ARG A 27 0.71 12.62 -3.88
N GLU A 28 1.64 13.44 -3.40
CA GLU A 28 3.07 13.32 -3.62
C GLU A 28 3.62 12.05 -2.96
N ASP A 29 3.09 11.62 -1.81
CA ASP A 29 3.42 10.32 -1.19
C ASP A 29 3.17 9.13 -2.14
N PHE A 30 2.00 9.08 -2.77
CA PHE A 30 1.60 7.99 -3.67
C PHE A 30 2.42 8.01 -4.97
N SER A 31 2.59 9.20 -5.55
CA SER A 31 3.39 9.35 -6.77
C SER A 31 4.89 9.11 -6.51
N GLY A 32 5.36 9.43 -5.31
CA GLY A 32 6.70 9.16 -4.81
C GLY A 32 6.96 7.67 -4.66
N ALA A 33 6.04 6.94 -4.01
CA ALA A 33 6.08 5.49 -3.89
C ALA A 33 6.10 4.81 -5.28
N ALA A 34 5.21 5.23 -6.19
CA ALA A 34 5.21 4.72 -7.56
C ALA A 34 6.55 4.96 -8.27
N LYS A 35 7.11 6.18 -8.15
CA LYS A 35 8.43 6.51 -8.73
C LYS A 35 9.55 5.64 -8.17
N ALA A 36 9.56 5.41 -6.86
CA ALA A 36 10.58 4.62 -6.19
C ALA A 36 10.52 3.15 -6.60
N LEU A 37 9.32 2.58 -6.73
CA LEU A 37 9.11 1.22 -7.21
C LEU A 37 9.59 1.04 -8.66
N LEU A 38 9.28 1.99 -9.54
CA LEU A 38 9.79 1.95 -10.92
C LEU A 38 11.32 1.98 -10.98
N ALA A 39 11.96 2.77 -10.11
CA ALA A 39 13.41 2.82 -10.03
C ALA A 39 14.01 1.52 -9.51
N GLU A 40 13.41 0.91 -8.48
CA GLU A 40 13.85 -0.37 -7.92
C GLU A 40 13.84 -1.50 -8.96
N PHE A 41 12.81 -1.55 -9.81
CA PHE A 41 12.63 -2.60 -10.82
C PHE A 41 13.06 -2.19 -12.24
N ASP A 42 13.88 -1.14 -12.38
CA ASP A 42 14.36 -0.58 -13.66
C ASP A 42 13.26 -0.43 -14.74
N THR A 43 12.04 -0.11 -14.30
CA THR A 43 10.89 0.01 -15.17
C THR A 43 10.74 1.44 -15.64
N ARG A 44 10.72 1.65 -16.95
CA ARG A 44 10.56 2.99 -17.53
C ARG A 44 9.18 3.55 -17.20
N ALA A 45 9.14 4.77 -16.63
CA ALA A 45 7.88 5.46 -16.31
C ALA A 45 6.89 5.57 -17.49
N ARG A 46 7.39 5.68 -18.73
CA ARG A 46 6.56 5.79 -19.94
C ARG A 46 6.13 4.44 -20.54
N SER A 47 6.51 3.31 -19.95
CA SER A 47 5.99 2.00 -20.36
C SER A 47 4.54 1.83 -19.90
N ASP A 48 3.84 0.85 -20.45
CA ASP A 48 2.46 0.54 -20.05
C ASP A 48 2.36 0.23 -18.55
N LYS A 49 3.30 -0.57 -18.02
CA LYS A 49 3.41 -0.86 -16.57
C LYS A 49 3.68 0.39 -15.75
N GLY A 50 4.57 1.27 -16.23
CA GLY A 50 4.89 2.54 -15.57
C GLY A 50 3.68 3.47 -15.49
N GLN A 51 2.95 3.62 -16.59
CA GLN A 51 1.72 4.42 -16.62
C GLN A 51 0.61 3.80 -15.77
N ALA A 52 0.46 2.47 -15.79
CA ALA A 52 -0.50 1.77 -14.93
C ALA A 52 -0.21 1.99 -13.44
N LEU A 53 1.06 1.94 -13.03
CA LEU A 53 1.43 2.17 -11.63
C LEU A 53 1.13 3.59 -11.17
N TYR A 54 1.47 4.61 -11.97
CA TYR A 54 1.09 5.99 -11.65
C TYR A 54 -0.42 6.21 -11.64
N GLY A 55 -1.15 5.62 -12.59
CA GLY A 55 -2.61 5.70 -12.63
C GLY A 55 -3.26 5.02 -11.43
N GLY A 56 -2.76 3.86 -11.03
CA GLY A 56 -3.21 3.15 -9.82
C GLY A 56 -2.91 3.94 -8.55
N ALA A 57 -1.72 4.54 -8.44
CA ALA A 57 -1.34 5.38 -7.31
C ALA A 57 -2.24 6.62 -7.18
N GLU A 58 -2.52 7.30 -8.29
CA GLU A 58 -3.45 8.45 -8.31
C GLU A 58 -4.88 8.03 -7.95
N ALA A 59 -5.38 6.93 -8.52
CA ALA A 59 -6.71 6.41 -8.19
C ALA A 59 -6.83 6.06 -6.69
N PHE A 60 -5.77 5.48 -6.14
CA PHE A 60 -5.72 5.14 -4.73
C PHE A 60 -5.70 6.39 -3.84
N TRP A 61 -4.87 7.40 -4.17
CA TRP A 61 -4.88 8.70 -3.50
C TRP A 61 -6.29 9.33 -3.51
N GLN A 62 -6.92 9.43 -4.68
CA GLN A 62 -8.25 10.04 -4.82
C GLN A 62 -9.31 9.31 -3.99
N GLY A 63 -9.27 7.98 -3.96
CA GLY A 63 -10.17 7.18 -3.15
C GLY A 63 -9.96 7.39 -1.64
N MET A 64 -8.71 7.57 -1.21
CA MET A 64 -8.39 7.87 0.19
C MET A 64 -8.82 9.28 0.59
N ALA A 65 -8.48 10.29 -0.22
CA ALA A 65 -8.89 11.68 -0.01
C ALA A 65 -10.42 11.78 0.10
N GLY A 66 -11.17 11.16 -0.83
CA GLY A 66 -12.63 11.15 -0.77
C GLY A 66 -13.24 10.50 0.49
N ILE A 67 -12.46 9.74 1.26
CA ILE A 67 -12.89 9.14 2.53
C ILE A 67 -12.49 9.99 3.73
N ALA A 68 -11.28 10.55 3.72
CA ALA A 68 -10.61 11.06 4.91
C ALA A 68 -10.41 12.57 4.90
N ASP A 69 -10.14 13.19 3.75
CA ASP A 69 -9.95 14.65 3.62
C ASP A 69 -11.31 15.34 3.83
N ARG A 70 -11.46 16.03 4.98
CA ARG A 70 -12.75 16.61 5.40
C ARG A 70 -12.88 18.07 5.05
N ASP A 71 -11.77 18.80 5.04
CA ASP A 71 -11.76 20.23 4.75
C ASP A 71 -11.41 20.55 3.28
N GLY A 72 -10.98 19.54 2.52
CA GLY A 72 -10.73 19.63 1.09
C GLY A 72 -9.41 20.31 0.75
N ASP A 73 -8.46 20.36 1.69
CA ASP A 73 -7.15 20.99 1.49
C ASP A 73 -6.14 20.10 0.72
N GLN A 74 -6.58 18.88 0.32
CA GLN A 74 -5.78 17.86 -0.36
C GLN A 74 -4.65 17.29 0.49
N ARG A 75 -4.81 17.32 1.81
CA ARG A 75 -3.92 16.68 2.77
C ARG A 75 -4.76 15.93 3.78
N ILE A 76 -4.31 14.73 4.15
CA ILE A 76 -4.96 13.99 5.22
C ILE A 76 -4.06 14.07 6.44
N THR A 77 -4.47 14.86 7.43
CA THR A 77 -3.79 14.91 8.72
C THR A 77 -4.01 13.61 9.50
N ARG A 78 -3.18 13.36 10.52
CA ARG A 78 -3.41 12.24 11.46
C ARG A 78 -4.80 12.25 12.09
N GLY A 79 -5.33 13.43 12.41
CA GLY A 79 -6.67 13.58 12.97
C GLY A 79 -7.75 13.15 12.00
N GLU A 80 -7.63 13.53 10.73
CA GLU A 80 -8.55 13.11 9.67
C GLU A 80 -8.45 11.64 9.34
N PHE A 81 -7.24 11.08 9.34
CA PHE A 81 -7.02 9.66 9.17
C PHE A 81 -7.73 8.85 10.27
N VAL A 82 -7.55 9.22 11.54
CA VAL A 82 -8.19 8.57 12.69
C VAL A 82 -9.71 8.72 12.65
N ASN A 83 -10.22 9.93 12.42
CA ASN A 83 -11.66 10.20 12.51
C ASN A 83 -12.44 9.82 11.23
N GLY A 84 -11.76 9.71 10.09
CA GLY A 84 -12.33 9.41 8.79
C GLY A 84 -11.98 8.01 8.30
N ALA A 85 -10.70 7.77 8.02
CA ALA A 85 -10.24 6.53 7.40
C ALA A 85 -10.38 5.32 8.34
N VAL A 86 -9.88 5.37 9.58
CA VAL A 86 -9.82 4.20 10.49
C VAL A 86 -11.20 3.57 10.70
N LYS A 87 -12.26 4.38 10.86
CA LYS A 87 -13.62 3.85 10.97
C LYS A 87 -14.06 3.12 9.68
N ARG A 88 -13.80 3.71 8.51
CA ARG A 88 -14.13 3.09 7.21
C ARG A 88 -13.32 1.81 6.94
N LEU A 89 -12.03 1.83 7.28
CA LEU A 89 -11.13 0.69 7.22
C LEU A 89 -11.65 -0.47 8.07
N ARG A 90 -12.21 -0.18 9.25
CA ARG A 90 -12.82 -1.18 10.11
C ARG A 90 -14.16 -1.68 9.59
N ASP A 91 -15.05 -0.76 9.19
CA ASP A 91 -16.43 -1.12 8.84
C ASP A 91 -16.52 -1.83 7.48
N ASN A 92 -15.63 -1.52 6.54
CA ASN A 92 -15.63 -2.07 5.18
C ASN A 92 -14.20 -2.26 4.63
N PRO A 93 -13.38 -3.14 5.24
CA PRO A 93 -11.98 -3.32 4.85
C PRO A 93 -11.81 -3.77 3.40
N ASP A 94 -12.64 -4.71 2.94
CA ASP A 94 -12.58 -5.21 1.56
C ASP A 94 -12.84 -4.08 0.56
N ARG A 95 -13.80 -3.20 0.85
CA ARG A 95 -14.10 -2.06 -0.03
C ARG A 95 -12.92 -1.10 -0.13
N PHE A 96 -12.16 -0.91 0.95
CA PHE A 96 -10.97 -0.08 0.89
C PHE A 96 -9.84 -0.77 0.13
N ALA A 97 -9.68 -2.09 0.29
CA ALA A 97 -8.70 -2.85 -0.48
C ALA A 97 -9.01 -2.81 -1.99
N GLU A 98 -10.29 -2.81 -2.39
CA GLU A 98 -10.69 -2.61 -3.78
C GLU A 98 -10.31 -1.24 -4.35
N ILE A 99 -10.22 -0.19 -3.51
CA ILE A 99 -9.70 1.12 -3.95
C ILE A 99 -8.20 1.02 -4.25
N ALA A 100 -7.46 0.23 -3.46
CA ALA A 100 -6.03 0.02 -3.65
C ALA A 100 -5.71 -1.02 -4.75
N ARG A 101 -6.65 -1.88 -5.13
CA ARG A 101 -6.44 -2.99 -6.08
C ARG A 101 -5.74 -2.58 -7.38
N PRO A 102 -6.11 -1.48 -8.08
CA PRO A 102 -5.40 -1.07 -9.29
C PRO A 102 -3.92 -0.73 -9.05
N PHE A 103 -3.60 -0.13 -7.90
CA PHE A 103 -2.22 0.13 -7.50
C PHE A 103 -1.50 -1.20 -7.20
N LEU A 104 -2.08 -2.06 -6.37
CA LEU A 104 -1.47 -3.35 -5.99
C LEU A 104 -1.21 -4.25 -7.19
N HIS A 105 -2.16 -4.34 -8.13
CA HIS A 105 -1.99 -5.05 -9.40
C HIS A 105 -0.81 -4.50 -10.22
N ALA A 106 -0.71 -3.18 -10.34
CA ALA A 106 0.39 -2.55 -11.06
C ALA A 106 1.75 -2.74 -10.37
N VAL A 107 1.79 -2.77 -9.03
CA VAL A 107 2.99 -3.10 -8.26
C VAL A 107 3.47 -4.51 -8.59
N LEU A 108 2.58 -5.50 -8.59
CA LEU A 108 2.91 -6.88 -8.97
C LEU A 108 3.42 -6.97 -10.40
N ALA A 109 2.78 -6.27 -11.35
CA ALA A 109 3.21 -6.24 -12.74
C ALA A 109 4.60 -5.61 -12.94
N VAL A 110 4.95 -4.60 -12.15
CA VAL A 110 6.28 -3.99 -12.14
C VAL A 110 7.30 -4.92 -11.51
N ALA A 111 6.98 -5.52 -10.36
CA ALA A 111 7.88 -6.39 -9.62
C ALA A 111 8.17 -7.71 -10.37
N GLY A 112 7.18 -8.28 -11.05
CA GLY A 112 7.32 -9.52 -11.83
C GLY A 112 8.07 -9.38 -13.14
N GLY A 113 8.42 -8.15 -13.56
CA GLY A 113 9.14 -7.91 -14.80
C GLY A 113 8.38 -8.46 -16.03
N ASP A 114 9.10 -8.86 -17.07
CA ASP A 114 8.51 -9.41 -18.31
C ASP A 114 8.24 -10.92 -18.26
N GLY A 115 8.14 -11.47 -17.04
CA GLY A 115 7.76 -12.87 -16.81
C GLY A 115 6.33 -13.18 -17.24
N ASP A 116 5.94 -14.42 -16.95
CA ASP A 116 4.91 -15.24 -17.61
C ASP A 116 3.46 -14.71 -17.52
N GLY A 117 3.25 -13.49 -17.01
CA GLY A 117 1.96 -12.80 -17.03
C GLY A 117 0.89 -13.42 -16.13
N ASP A 118 1.29 -14.32 -15.21
CA ASP A 118 0.41 -14.93 -14.21
C ASP A 118 0.00 -13.94 -13.09
N GLY A 119 0.65 -12.79 -13.04
CA GLY A 119 0.33 -11.72 -12.07
C GLY A 119 0.81 -12.01 -10.66
N ALA A 120 1.67 -13.02 -10.47
CA ALA A 120 2.24 -13.38 -9.18
C ALA A 120 3.76 -13.20 -9.18
N VAL A 121 4.32 -12.72 -8.07
CA VAL A 121 5.76 -12.44 -7.93
C VAL A 121 6.37 -13.29 -6.82
N GLY A 122 7.67 -13.55 -6.88
CA GLY A 122 8.34 -14.32 -5.83
C GLY A 122 8.41 -13.57 -4.51
N VAL A 123 8.73 -14.31 -3.44
CA VAL A 123 8.97 -13.74 -2.11
C VAL A 123 10.11 -12.71 -2.14
N GLU A 124 11.17 -12.96 -2.90
CA GLU A 124 12.32 -12.05 -3.00
C GLU A 124 11.95 -10.69 -3.63
N GLU A 125 11.18 -10.70 -4.73
CA GLU A 125 10.66 -9.47 -5.33
C GLU A 125 9.73 -8.72 -4.36
N THR A 126 8.90 -9.45 -3.63
CA THR A 126 7.99 -8.84 -2.65
C THR A 126 8.74 -8.18 -1.49
N VAL A 127 9.83 -8.77 -1.02
CA VAL A 127 10.71 -8.13 -0.01
C VAL A 127 11.23 -6.79 -0.51
N ARG A 128 11.64 -6.71 -1.78
CA ARG A 128 12.12 -5.47 -2.40
C ARG A 128 11.02 -4.41 -2.48
N VAL A 129 9.81 -4.80 -2.90
CA VAL A 129 8.62 -3.92 -2.89
C VAL A 129 8.38 -3.35 -1.49
N LEU A 130 8.31 -4.22 -0.47
CA LEU A 130 8.03 -3.79 0.91
C LEU A 130 9.08 -2.81 1.45
N ARG A 131 10.36 -3.04 1.15
CA ARG A 131 11.45 -2.13 1.53
C ARG A 131 11.31 -0.76 0.89
N VAL A 132 10.97 -0.72 -0.40
CA VAL A 132 10.73 0.55 -1.11
C VAL A 132 9.57 1.33 -0.48
N LEU A 133 8.54 0.62 -0.02
CA LEU A 133 7.37 1.20 0.65
C LEU A 133 7.60 1.49 2.15
N GLY A 134 8.84 1.43 2.62
CA GLY A 134 9.23 1.86 3.97
C GLY A 134 9.20 0.76 5.03
N VAL A 135 8.97 -0.50 4.68
CA VAL A 135 9.06 -1.62 5.64
C VAL A 135 10.53 -1.86 6.01
N PRO A 136 10.87 -1.91 7.32
CA PRO A 136 12.25 -2.17 7.77
C PRO A 136 12.80 -3.49 7.22
N GLU A 137 14.08 -3.51 6.85
CA GLU A 137 14.74 -4.67 6.24
C GLU A 137 14.60 -5.96 7.07
N GLU A 138 14.71 -5.84 8.40
CA GLU A 138 14.56 -6.96 9.34
C GLU A 138 13.13 -7.53 9.38
N GLN A 139 12.12 -6.77 8.96
CA GLN A 139 10.70 -7.17 8.96
C GLN A 139 10.23 -7.59 7.57
N ALA A 140 10.81 -7.04 6.51
CA ALA A 140 10.36 -7.22 5.14
C ALA A 140 10.31 -8.71 4.72
N GLY A 141 11.31 -9.51 5.12
CA GLY A 141 11.32 -10.96 4.86
C GLY A 141 10.15 -11.70 5.51
N SER A 142 9.91 -11.42 6.80
CA SER A 142 8.79 -12.03 7.53
C SER A 142 7.42 -11.56 7.03
N ALA A 143 7.32 -10.30 6.60
CA ALA A 143 6.12 -9.74 6.04
C ALA A 143 5.81 -10.34 4.67
N ALA A 144 6.80 -10.47 3.78
CA ALA A 144 6.63 -11.12 2.48
C ALA A 144 6.21 -12.59 2.65
N ALA A 145 6.86 -13.34 3.55
CA ALA A 145 6.48 -14.72 3.83
C ALA A 145 5.04 -14.85 4.40
N ALA A 146 4.53 -13.81 5.08
CA ALA A 146 3.15 -13.81 5.57
C ALA A 146 2.12 -13.40 4.48
N LEU A 147 2.57 -12.86 3.35
CA LEU A 147 1.73 -12.57 2.20
C LEU A 147 1.47 -13.83 1.36
N ASP A 148 2.45 -14.72 1.26
CA ASP A 148 2.34 -16.06 0.64
C ASP A 148 1.48 -16.97 1.55
N ALA A 149 0.17 -16.94 1.34
CA ALA A 149 -0.79 -17.54 2.26
C ALA A 149 -1.00 -19.02 1.98
N ASP A 150 -0.79 -19.47 0.74
CA ASP A 150 -0.91 -20.86 0.34
C ASP A 150 0.44 -21.62 0.34
N GLY A 151 1.56 -20.89 0.46
CA GLY A 151 2.90 -21.45 0.60
C GLY A 151 3.48 -21.96 -0.70
N ASP A 152 3.01 -21.47 -1.85
CA ASP A 152 3.51 -21.86 -3.16
C ASP A 152 4.81 -21.14 -3.58
N GLY A 153 5.26 -20.18 -2.74
CA GLY A 153 6.47 -19.39 -2.95
C GLY A 153 6.27 -18.17 -3.85
N ARG A 154 5.02 -17.89 -4.24
CA ARG A 154 4.62 -16.75 -5.05
C ARG A 154 3.51 -15.99 -4.34
N ILE A 155 3.39 -14.72 -4.69
CA ILE A 155 2.47 -13.79 -4.05
C ILE A 155 1.63 -13.15 -5.16
N GLY A 156 0.36 -13.52 -5.20
CA GLY A 156 -0.62 -13.09 -6.20
C GLY A 156 -1.48 -11.90 -5.76
N GLU A 157 -2.27 -11.38 -6.69
CA GLU A 157 -3.14 -10.21 -6.43
C GLU A 157 -4.13 -10.43 -5.28
N GLU A 158 -4.82 -11.57 -5.25
CA GLU A 158 -5.82 -11.84 -4.20
C GLU A 158 -5.18 -11.93 -2.81
N GLU A 159 -3.97 -12.46 -2.72
CA GLU A 159 -3.23 -12.55 -1.45
C GLU A 159 -2.83 -11.17 -0.95
N VAL A 160 -2.28 -10.32 -1.84
CA VAL A 160 -1.89 -8.95 -1.49
C VAL A 160 -3.10 -8.10 -1.13
N VAL A 161 -4.18 -8.15 -1.92
CA VAL A 161 -5.42 -7.41 -1.64
C VAL A 161 -6.03 -7.85 -0.31
N GLY A 162 -6.12 -9.16 -0.07
CA GLY A 162 -6.63 -9.70 1.18
C GLY A 162 -5.76 -9.35 2.39
N ALA A 163 -4.43 -9.41 2.24
CA ALA A 163 -3.51 -9.02 3.30
C ALA A 163 -3.54 -7.52 3.59
N PHE A 164 -3.68 -6.70 2.55
CA PHE A 164 -3.84 -5.25 2.67
C PHE A 164 -5.11 -4.92 3.47
N ALA A 165 -6.25 -5.54 3.14
CA ALA A 165 -7.50 -5.40 3.89
C ALA A 165 -7.31 -5.73 5.38
N ARG A 166 -6.64 -6.85 5.68
CA ARG A 166 -6.35 -7.30 7.05
C ARG A 166 -5.43 -6.32 7.80
N TYR A 167 -4.37 -5.83 7.16
CA TYR A 167 -3.38 -4.94 7.79
C TYR A 167 -3.97 -3.60 8.25
N PHE A 168 -4.85 -3.03 7.42
CA PHE A 168 -5.52 -1.76 7.70
C PHE A 168 -6.75 -1.91 8.60
N THR A 169 -7.21 -3.13 8.85
CA THR A 169 -8.21 -3.41 9.90
C THR A 169 -7.52 -3.38 11.26
N VAL A 170 -7.65 -2.28 12.00
CA VAL A 170 -7.07 -2.16 13.35
C VAL A 170 -8.06 -2.72 14.40
N PRO A 171 -7.79 -3.88 15.03
CA PRO A 171 -8.61 -4.39 16.11
C PRO A 171 -8.49 -3.50 17.36
N GLU A 172 -9.59 -3.38 18.11
CA GLU A 172 -9.64 -2.68 19.40
C GLU A 172 -8.77 -3.35 20.47
#